data_AF-A0A7J6U0S8-F1
#
_entry.id   AF-A0A7J6U0S8-F1
#
_cell.length_a   1.000
_cell.length_b   1.000
_cell.length_c   1.000
_cell.angle_alpha   90.00
_cell.angle_beta   90.00
_cell.angle_gamma   90.00
#
_symmetry.space_group_name_H-M   'P 1'
#
loop_
_entity.id
_entity.type
_entity.pdbx_description
1 polymer ?
#
loop_
_entity_poly.entity_id
_entity_poly.type
_entity_poly.pdbx_seq_one_letter_code
_entity_poly.pdbx_strand_id
1 'polypeptide(L)'
;ETGEYRVNDGVRYYSLTHDRWVDATVVGLCDDPGYVDLDVKRRANKTKIRRKNWSPADEVRLDDAVTPARARAASGGSGSARQQKPPTAGLVSRKRLTMPGRNSSSFNPNDCFSLLVTELGLQGSGDIISITSMRGFTGGMNSGIWFVKVNGTNKLCLKLVSAQRKCAQLPTEAGNYTDLAKRYPFLLSRSTLGGLLAFPVKIFDVAAAPSTGSSRVLFNLIAMPVARGVRLAEILGRKVHAREDNSRILEEVGRQLRRFHERINGTSGRLEVQHTDFQPCNIFVDEPNLGRGDNGGVTFVDLGGMG
;
A
#
# COMPACT_ATOMS: atom_id res chain seq x y z
N GLU A 1 9.97 -25.76 15.54
CA GLU A 1 9.46 -26.95 14.82
C GLU A 1 8.07 -26.65 14.25
N THR A 2 7.95 -26.41 12.95
CA THR A 2 6.65 -26.23 12.28
C THR A 2 6.06 -27.61 11.98
N GLY A 3 5.38 -28.21 12.95
CA GLY A 3 4.65 -29.45 12.71
C GLY A 3 3.62 -29.25 11.58
N GLU A 4 3.70 -30.08 10.54
CA GLU A 4 2.80 -30.02 9.38
C GLU A 4 1.32 -30.05 9.81
N TYR A 5 0.51 -29.25 9.12
CA TYR A 5 -0.95 -29.25 9.26
C TYR A 5 -1.53 -30.49 8.58
N ARG A 6 -2.58 -31.08 9.16
CA ARG A 6 -3.34 -32.20 8.59
C ARG A 6 -4.79 -31.80 8.33
N VAL A 7 -5.44 -32.47 7.38
CA VAL A 7 -6.88 -32.31 7.17
C VAL A 7 -7.62 -32.69 8.47
N ASN A 8 -8.62 -31.90 8.82
CA ASN A 8 -9.38 -31.90 10.07
C ASN A 8 -8.64 -31.33 11.32
N ASP A 9 -7.44 -30.77 11.17
CA ASP A 9 -6.81 -30.05 12.27
C ASP A 9 -7.62 -28.80 12.65
N GLY A 10 -7.91 -28.68 13.95
CA GLY A 10 -8.46 -27.46 14.54
C GLY A 10 -7.38 -26.39 14.66
N VAL A 11 -7.59 -25.25 14.01
CA VAL A 11 -6.64 -24.13 13.96
C VAL A 11 -7.33 -22.80 14.24
N ARG A 12 -6.52 -21.77 14.45
CA ARG A 12 -6.94 -20.38 14.40
C ARG A 12 -6.36 -19.72 13.19
N TYR A 13 -7.20 -19.05 12.42
CA TYR A 13 -6.82 -18.27 11.25
C TYR A 13 -6.97 -16.78 11.56
N TYR A 14 -5.96 -15.99 11.27
CA TYR A 14 -6.09 -14.54 11.39
C TYR A 14 -6.87 -13.97 10.20
N SER A 15 -8.16 -13.66 10.42
CA SER A 15 -9.04 -13.09 9.41
C SER A 15 -8.77 -11.60 9.26
N LEU A 16 -8.17 -11.22 8.14
CA LEU A 16 -7.84 -9.83 7.83
C LEU A 16 -9.07 -8.95 7.66
N THR A 17 -10.15 -9.51 7.11
CA THR A 17 -11.42 -8.79 6.93
C THR A 17 -12.06 -8.43 8.27
N HIS A 18 -11.81 -9.22 9.32
CA HIS A 18 -12.44 -9.05 10.64
C HIS A 18 -11.46 -8.63 11.73
N ASP A 19 -10.20 -8.40 11.38
CA ASP A 19 -9.07 -8.08 12.26
C ASP A 19 -9.02 -8.90 13.57
N ARG A 20 -9.28 -10.20 13.45
CA ARG A 20 -9.31 -11.12 14.60
C ARG A 20 -8.92 -12.54 14.22
N TRP A 21 -8.47 -13.29 15.21
CA TRP A 21 -8.36 -14.74 15.10
C TRP A 21 -9.75 -15.35 15.05
N VAL A 22 -10.01 -16.18 14.04
CA VAL A 22 -11.22 -16.99 13.91
C VAL A 22 -10.83 -18.46 14.03
N ASP A 23 -11.64 -19.24 14.75
CA ASP A 23 -11.50 -20.69 14.75
C ASP A 23 -11.83 -21.20 13.34
N ALA A 24 -11.03 -22.15 12.87
CA ALA A 24 -11.11 -22.71 11.53
C ALA A 24 -10.65 -24.18 11.55
N THR A 25 -10.99 -24.90 10.49
CA THR A 25 -10.60 -26.30 10.30
C THR A 25 -9.89 -26.45 8.97
N VAL A 26 -8.76 -27.17 8.96
CA VAL A 26 -8.05 -27.49 7.72
C VAL A 26 -8.89 -28.49 6.92
N VAL A 27 -9.37 -28.09 5.74
CA VAL A 27 -10.20 -28.94 4.87
C VAL A 27 -9.41 -29.55 3.72
N GLY A 28 -8.21 -29.02 3.43
CA GLY A 28 -7.35 -29.53 2.37
C GLY A 28 -5.91 -29.03 2.47
N LEU A 29 -4.98 -29.81 1.95
CA LEU A 29 -3.59 -29.41 1.77
C LEU A 29 -3.40 -28.99 0.31
N CYS A 30 -2.76 -27.84 0.08
CA CYS A 30 -2.44 -27.38 -1.27
C CYS A 30 -1.10 -27.96 -1.72
N ASP A 31 -0.91 -28.13 -3.04
CA ASP A 31 0.39 -28.53 -3.63
C ASP A 31 1.52 -27.52 -3.33
N ASP A 32 1.15 -26.26 -3.06
CA ASP A 32 2.07 -25.22 -2.63
C ASP A 32 2.28 -25.31 -1.10
N PRO A 33 3.51 -25.60 -0.63
CA PRO A 33 3.79 -25.84 0.79
C PRO A 33 3.52 -24.62 1.69
N GLY A 34 3.39 -23.41 1.13
CA GLY A 34 3.06 -22.20 1.87
C GLY A 34 1.58 -22.04 2.24
N TYR A 35 0.69 -22.87 1.70
CA TYR A 35 -0.77 -22.68 1.81
C TYR A 35 -1.50 -23.94 2.26
N VAL A 36 -2.68 -23.75 2.86
CA VAL A 36 -3.67 -24.79 3.17
C VAL A 36 -5.07 -24.27 2.88
N ASP A 37 -6.02 -25.16 2.61
CA ASP A 37 -7.42 -24.79 2.51
C ASP A 37 -8.09 -24.90 3.88
N LEU A 38 -8.74 -23.83 4.30
CA LEU A 38 -9.57 -23.77 5.51
C LEU A 38 -11.04 -23.69 5.11
N ASP A 39 -11.91 -24.23 5.96
CA ASP A 39 -13.37 -24.07 5.88
C ASP A 39 -13.82 -22.61 5.70
N VAL A 40 -13.14 -21.68 6.38
CA VAL A 40 -13.40 -20.24 6.30
C VAL A 40 -12.62 -19.52 5.19
N LYS A 41 -11.56 -20.13 4.64
CA LYS A 41 -10.67 -19.49 3.66
C LYS A 41 -9.86 -20.49 2.84
N ARG A 42 -10.17 -20.60 1.54
CA ARG A 42 -9.31 -21.32 0.57
C ARG A 42 -7.96 -20.63 0.39
N ARG A 43 -6.92 -21.43 0.22
CA ARG A 43 -5.51 -21.04 0.06
C ARG A 43 -5.07 -20.04 1.13
N ALA A 44 -5.34 -20.36 2.39
CA ALA A 44 -4.86 -19.61 3.53
C ALA A 44 -3.35 -19.80 3.69
N ASN A 45 -2.63 -18.68 3.82
CA ASN A 45 -1.18 -18.70 4.02
C ASN A 45 -0.86 -19.22 5.43
N LYS A 46 0.00 -20.26 5.54
CA LYS A 46 0.36 -20.91 6.81
C LYS A 46 0.91 -19.95 7.87
N THR A 47 1.50 -18.82 7.48
CA THR A 47 1.98 -17.77 8.41
C THR A 47 0.85 -17.10 9.21
N LYS A 48 -0.40 -17.19 8.73
CA LYS A 48 -1.61 -16.64 9.38
C LYS A 48 -2.41 -17.70 10.13
N ILE A 49 -1.84 -18.89 10.32
CA ILE A 49 -2.48 -20.01 10.98
C ILE A 49 -1.70 -20.32 12.25
N ARG A 50 -2.42 -20.62 13.32
CA ARG A 50 -1.89 -21.08 14.60
C ARG A 50 -2.66 -22.32 15.03
N ARG A 51 -2.03 -23.21 15.78
CA ARG A 51 -2.76 -24.33 16.39
C ARG A 51 -3.75 -23.81 17.43
N LYS A 52 -4.86 -24.51 17.63
CA LYS A 52 -5.95 -24.06 18.52
C LYS A 52 -5.50 -23.85 19.98
N ASN A 53 -4.44 -24.53 20.41
CA ASN A 53 -3.81 -24.43 21.73
C ASN A 53 -2.65 -23.43 21.80
N TRP A 54 -2.45 -22.57 20.80
CA TRP A 54 -1.37 -21.58 20.78
C TRP A 54 -1.59 -20.48 21.84
N SER A 55 -0.56 -20.20 22.64
CA SER A 55 -0.55 -19.09 23.60
C SER A 55 0.42 -17.98 23.16
N PRO A 56 0.12 -16.69 23.46
CA PRO A 56 1.05 -15.59 23.19
C PRO A 56 2.41 -15.72 23.89
N ALA A 57 2.50 -16.50 24.98
CA ALA A 57 3.73 -16.71 25.73
C ALA A 57 4.76 -17.56 24.98
N ASP A 58 4.33 -18.31 23.96
CA ASP A 58 5.21 -19.15 23.13
C ASP A 58 6.03 -18.34 22.11
N GLU A 59 5.76 -17.03 21.95
CA GLU A 59 6.39 -16.15 20.94
C GLU A 59 7.66 -15.41 21.45
N VAL A 60 7.95 -15.44 22.76
CA VAL A 60 8.99 -14.60 23.39
C VAL A 60 10.43 -15.18 23.30
N ARG A 61 10.64 -16.37 22.73
CA ARG A 61 11.93 -17.07 22.88
C ARG A 61 13.00 -16.87 21.82
N LEU A 62 12.87 -15.91 20.89
CA LEU A 62 13.85 -15.80 19.79
C LEU A 62 14.51 -14.43 19.51
N ASP A 63 14.16 -13.32 20.18
CA ASP A 63 14.75 -12.01 19.81
C ASP A 63 15.10 -11.04 20.98
N ASP A 64 15.12 -11.50 22.24
CA ASP A 64 15.46 -10.63 23.38
C ASP A 64 16.97 -10.45 23.59
N ALA A 65 17.56 -9.50 22.86
CA ALA A 65 18.71 -8.74 23.32
C ALA A 65 18.71 -7.34 22.69
N VAL A 66 18.23 -6.34 23.44
CA VAL A 66 18.86 -5.02 23.67
C VAL A 66 17.82 -4.08 24.30
N THR A 67 18.06 -3.74 25.56
CA THR A 67 17.31 -2.76 26.37
C THR A 67 17.60 -1.33 25.90
N PRO A 68 16.64 -0.38 25.92
CA PRO A 68 16.88 1.00 25.53
C PRO A 68 17.36 1.88 26.70
N ALA A 69 18.43 2.65 26.46
CA ALA A 69 18.87 3.72 27.35
C ALA A 69 18.24 5.08 26.98
N ARG A 70 17.84 5.81 28.03
CA ARG A 70 17.27 7.17 28.06
C ARG A 70 18.22 8.25 27.52
N ALA A 71 17.67 9.29 26.87
CA ALA A 71 18.06 10.71 26.98
C ALA A 71 17.05 11.56 26.17
N ARG A 72 16.28 12.47 26.78
CA ARG A 72 16.55 13.90 27.08
C ARG A 72 16.39 14.86 25.89
N ALA A 73 15.78 15.99 26.21
CA ALA A 73 15.21 17.01 25.35
C ALA A 73 16.20 18.08 24.88
N ALA A 74 15.92 18.69 23.72
CA ALA A 74 16.30 20.05 23.27
C ALA A 74 15.58 20.30 21.92
N SER A 75 14.58 21.19 21.80
CA SER A 75 14.62 22.66 21.64
C SER A 75 15.11 23.17 20.27
N GLY A 76 14.15 23.74 19.51
CA GLY A 76 14.28 25.01 18.77
C GLY A 76 15.18 25.07 17.54
N GLY A 77 14.58 25.22 16.35
CA GLY A 77 15.32 25.63 15.16
C GLY A 77 14.43 25.78 13.92
N SER A 78 13.96 27.00 13.68
CA SER A 78 13.24 27.43 12.47
C SER A 78 14.16 27.44 11.25
N GLY A 79 13.86 26.63 10.22
CA GLY A 79 14.60 26.58 8.96
C GLY A 79 13.68 26.78 7.76
N SER A 80 13.93 27.86 7.02
CA SER A 80 13.21 28.35 5.84
C SER A 80 13.13 27.32 4.69
N ALA A 81 11.95 27.23 4.08
CA ALA A 81 11.62 26.32 2.98
C ALA A 81 12.32 26.71 1.68
N ARG A 82 13.19 25.85 1.18
CA ARG A 82 13.81 25.95 -0.14
C ARG A 82 12.86 25.34 -1.18
N GLN A 83 12.42 26.15 -2.14
CA GLN A 83 11.57 25.71 -3.27
C GLN A 83 12.26 24.59 -4.07
N GLN A 84 11.67 23.39 -4.06
CA GLN A 84 12.08 22.26 -4.88
C GLN A 84 11.34 22.27 -6.24
N LYS A 85 12.07 21.92 -7.30
CA LYS A 85 11.57 21.71 -8.68
C LYS A 85 10.35 20.75 -8.70
N PRO A 86 9.43 20.89 -9.69
CA PRO A 86 8.22 20.08 -9.76
C PRO A 86 8.54 18.58 -9.98
N PRO A 87 7.70 17.66 -9.45
CA PRO A 87 7.99 16.23 -9.31
C PRO A 87 7.84 15.38 -10.60
N THR A 88 7.70 16.00 -11.78
CA THR A 88 7.47 15.29 -13.06
C THR A 88 8.57 14.30 -13.45
N ALA A 89 9.81 14.52 -13.02
CA ALA A 89 10.93 13.64 -13.35
C ALA A 89 10.81 12.23 -12.72
N GLY A 90 10.05 12.08 -11.65
CA GLY A 90 10.04 10.85 -10.83
C GLY A 90 9.36 9.64 -11.47
N LEU A 91 8.28 9.82 -12.23
CA LEU A 91 7.60 8.71 -12.92
C LEU A 91 8.18 8.39 -14.28
N VAL A 92 8.75 9.38 -14.96
CA VAL A 92 9.28 9.24 -16.32
C VAL A 92 10.69 8.63 -16.30
N SER A 93 11.49 8.89 -15.27
CA SER A 93 12.80 8.26 -15.06
C SER A 93 12.72 7.16 -14.01
N ARG A 94 12.50 5.91 -14.46
CA ARG A 94 12.47 4.75 -13.58
C ARG A 94 13.88 4.31 -13.24
N LYS A 95 14.20 4.32 -11.94
CA LYS A 95 15.46 3.78 -11.43
C LYS A 95 15.32 2.28 -11.21
N ARG A 96 16.43 1.56 -11.41
CA ARG A 96 16.47 0.11 -11.24
C ARG A 96 16.93 -0.25 -9.82
N LEU A 97 16.19 -1.16 -9.19
CA LEU A 97 16.50 -1.82 -7.94
C LEU A 97 16.82 -3.29 -8.27
N THR A 98 17.77 -3.87 -7.55
CA THR A 98 18.18 -5.26 -7.75
C THR A 98 17.67 -6.09 -6.58
N MET A 99 17.01 -7.22 -6.86
CA MET A 99 16.70 -8.19 -5.82
C MET A 99 17.99 -8.85 -5.29
N PRO A 100 18.19 -8.93 -3.97
CA PRO A 100 19.37 -9.59 -3.43
C PRO A 100 19.31 -11.11 -3.69
N GLY A 101 20.26 -11.61 -4.49
CA GLY A 101 20.60 -13.03 -4.65
C GLY A 101 19.60 -13.91 -5.45
N ARG A 102 20.13 -14.98 -6.06
CA ARG A 102 19.34 -15.99 -6.81
C ARG A 102 18.34 -16.78 -5.94
N ASN A 103 18.50 -16.76 -4.61
CA ASN A 103 17.73 -17.58 -3.67
C ASN A 103 16.73 -16.79 -2.82
N SER A 104 16.65 -15.46 -2.96
CA SER A 104 15.61 -14.70 -2.26
C SER A 104 14.29 -14.82 -3.01
N SER A 105 13.34 -15.56 -2.43
CA SER A 105 11.99 -15.71 -2.97
C SER A 105 11.12 -14.47 -2.80
N SER A 106 11.62 -13.41 -2.16
CA SER A 106 10.84 -12.19 -1.91
C SER A 106 11.68 -10.92 -1.95
N PHE A 107 11.11 -9.84 -2.47
CA PHE A 107 11.72 -8.52 -2.44
C PHE A 107 11.47 -7.85 -1.08
N ASN A 108 12.51 -7.28 -0.47
CA ASN A 108 12.41 -6.44 0.72
C ASN A 108 13.01 -5.05 0.44
N PRO A 109 12.25 -3.95 0.57
CA PRO A 109 12.76 -2.60 0.32
C PRO A 109 13.85 -2.18 1.30
N ASN A 110 13.96 -2.80 2.48
CA ASN A 110 15.05 -2.50 3.41
C ASN A 110 16.42 -2.90 2.85
N ASP A 111 16.48 -3.86 1.93
CA ASP A 111 17.74 -4.28 1.28
C ASP A 111 18.29 -3.19 0.33
N CYS A 112 17.45 -2.24 -0.09
CA CYS A 112 17.81 -1.10 -0.93
C CYS A 112 17.47 0.25 -0.27
N PHE A 113 17.43 0.28 1.07
CA PHE A 113 16.98 1.43 1.87
C PHE A 113 17.66 2.75 1.48
N SER A 114 18.99 2.79 1.44
CA SER A 114 19.74 4.02 1.14
C SER A 114 19.40 4.61 -0.23
N LEU A 115 19.26 3.74 -1.24
CA LEU A 115 18.89 4.15 -2.60
C LEU A 115 17.44 4.67 -2.64
N LEU A 116 16.51 3.98 -1.97
CA LEU A 116 15.11 4.42 -1.88
C LEU A 116 14.99 5.78 -1.20
N VAL A 117 15.63 5.97 -0.05
CA VAL A 117 15.61 7.25 0.69
C VAL A 117 16.15 8.39 -0.17
N THR A 118 17.24 8.15 -0.89
CA THR A 118 17.84 9.13 -1.82
C THR A 118 16.88 9.49 -2.95
N GLU A 119 16.37 8.49 -3.66
CA GLU A 119 15.55 8.69 -4.86
C GLU A 119 14.13 9.21 -4.57
N LEU A 120 13.65 9.01 -3.35
CA LEU A 120 12.40 9.58 -2.84
C LEU A 120 12.60 10.99 -2.25
N GLY A 121 13.83 11.50 -2.21
CA GLY A 121 14.13 12.84 -1.69
C GLY A 121 13.87 12.99 -0.20
N LEU A 122 14.01 11.91 0.58
CA LEU A 122 13.73 11.90 2.02
C LEU A 122 14.95 12.26 2.89
N GLN A 123 16.04 12.74 2.29
CA GLN A 123 17.28 13.07 2.99
C GLN A 123 17.22 14.45 3.67
N GLY A 124 16.46 14.54 4.77
CA GLY A 124 16.49 15.69 5.69
C GLY A 124 17.52 15.50 6.80
N SER A 125 18.20 16.56 7.22
CA SER A 125 19.09 16.50 8.39
C SER A 125 18.27 16.23 9.66
N GLY A 126 18.51 15.10 10.32
CA GLY A 126 17.85 14.73 11.58
C GLY A 126 16.57 13.92 11.44
N ASP A 127 16.13 13.61 10.21
CA ASP A 127 14.94 12.79 10.00
C ASP A 127 15.22 11.31 10.31
N ILE A 128 14.39 10.70 11.16
CA ILE A 128 14.40 9.25 11.41
C ILE A 128 13.47 8.58 10.41
N ILE A 129 14.05 7.78 9.51
CA ILE A 129 13.32 7.12 8.44
C ILE A 129 13.26 5.61 8.70
N SER A 130 12.08 5.02 8.55
CA SER A 130 11.92 3.56 8.61
C SER A 130 10.95 3.06 7.55
N ILE A 131 11.17 1.82 7.08
CA ILE A 131 10.28 1.15 6.14
C ILE A 131 9.71 -0.10 6.80
N THR A 132 8.40 -0.09 7.07
CA THR A 132 7.72 -1.19 7.76
C THR A 132 6.73 -1.88 6.84
N SER A 133 6.79 -3.20 6.76
CA SER A 133 5.82 -4.00 6.01
C SER A 133 4.42 -3.86 6.63
N MET A 134 3.40 -3.71 5.78
CA MET A 134 2.02 -3.72 6.22
C MET A 134 1.65 -5.13 6.66
N ARG A 135 1.45 -5.32 7.96
CA ARG A 135 0.93 -6.58 8.49
C ARG A 135 -0.49 -6.77 7.97
N GLY A 136 -0.78 -7.97 7.48
CA GLY A 136 -2.14 -8.34 7.12
C GLY A 136 -2.66 -7.89 5.75
N PHE A 137 -1.81 -7.47 4.82
CA PHE A 137 -2.20 -7.25 3.41
C PHE A 137 -1.40 -8.10 2.42
N THR A 138 -1.09 -9.34 2.81
CA THR A 138 -0.43 -10.35 1.97
C THR A 138 -1.44 -11.21 1.21
N GLY A 139 -2.35 -10.57 0.46
CA GLY A 139 -3.35 -11.23 -0.39
C GLY A 139 -3.97 -10.25 -1.38
N GLY A 140 -4.12 -10.66 -2.65
CA GLY A 140 -4.47 -9.81 -3.80
C GLY A 140 -3.40 -9.88 -4.90
N MET A 141 -3.50 -9.03 -5.93
CA MET A 141 -2.49 -8.95 -7.02
C MET A 141 -1.20 -8.22 -6.62
N ASN A 142 -1.02 -7.90 -5.34
CA ASN A 142 0.09 -7.13 -4.80
C ASN A 142 1.10 -8.08 -4.16
N SER A 143 2.37 -7.95 -4.57
CA SER A 143 3.48 -8.78 -4.07
C SER A 143 4.08 -8.23 -2.75
N GLY A 144 3.57 -7.10 -2.26
CA GLY A 144 3.86 -6.55 -0.94
C GLY A 144 3.46 -5.08 -0.82
N ILE A 145 3.16 -4.65 0.40
CA ILE A 145 2.85 -3.25 0.76
C ILE A 145 3.73 -2.86 1.95
N TRP A 146 4.38 -1.70 1.88
CA TRP A 146 5.18 -1.13 2.97
C TRP A 146 4.84 0.33 3.19
N PHE A 147 5.06 0.82 4.40
CA PHE A 147 4.96 2.24 4.72
C PHE A 147 6.34 2.80 5.03
N VAL A 148 6.66 3.91 4.37
CA VAL A 148 7.82 4.73 4.71
C VAL A 148 7.38 5.74 5.76
N LYS A 149 7.99 5.68 6.94
CA LYS A 149 7.78 6.62 8.03
C LYS A 149 8.93 7.60 8.08
N VAL A 150 8.60 8.88 8.29
CA VAL A 150 9.57 9.94 8.58
C VAL A 150 9.16 10.56 9.91
N ASN A 151 10.06 10.52 10.89
CA ASN A 151 9.81 10.96 12.27
C ASN A 151 8.54 10.31 12.85
N GLY A 152 8.42 8.99 12.67
CA GLY A 152 7.28 8.19 13.14
C GLY A 152 5.99 8.33 12.32
N THR A 153 5.92 9.29 11.40
CA THR A 153 4.71 9.56 10.60
C THR A 153 4.78 8.88 9.24
N ASN A 154 3.76 8.10 8.88
CA ASN A 154 3.61 7.51 7.55
C ASN A 154 3.56 8.62 6.48
N LYS A 155 4.53 8.62 5.56
CA LYS A 155 4.61 9.60 4.45
C LYS A 155 4.25 8.99 3.11
N LEU A 156 4.77 7.79 2.84
CA LEU A 156 4.59 7.09 1.57
C LEU A 156 4.16 5.64 1.81
N CYS A 157 3.34 5.14 0.90
CA CYS A 157 3.06 3.73 0.71
C CYS A 157 3.90 3.23 -0.47
N LEU A 158 4.57 2.09 -0.30
CA LEU A 158 5.28 1.37 -1.34
C LEU A 158 4.45 0.14 -1.71
N LYS A 159 4.01 0.06 -2.96
CA LYS A 159 3.24 -1.06 -3.51
C LYS A 159 4.09 -1.81 -4.52
N LEU A 160 4.38 -3.09 -4.27
CA LEU A 160 5.09 -3.94 -5.21
C LEU A 160 4.08 -4.70 -6.09
N VAL A 161 4.22 -4.55 -7.40
CA VAL A 161 3.34 -5.17 -8.40
C VAL A 161 4.15 -5.87 -9.47
N SER A 162 3.56 -6.86 -10.14
CA SER A 162 4.20 -7.51 -11.29
C SER A 162 4.50 -6.50 -12.39
N ALA A 163 5.70 -6.54 -12.95
CA ALA A 163 6.07 -5.78 -14.15
C ALA A 163 5.58 -6.47 -15.44
N GLN A 164 4.87 -7.59 -15.31
CA GLN A 164 4.34 -8.35 -16.45
C GLN A 164 2.88 -7.98 -16.69
N ARG A 165 2.53 -7.91 -17.98
CA ARG A 165 1.14 -7.73 -18.38
C ARG A 165 0.35 -8.98 -18.01
N LYS A 166 -0.82 -8.78 -17.40
CA LYS A 166 -1.78 -9.85 -17.13
C LYS A 166 -2.54 -10.27 -18.39
N CYS A 167 -2.71 -9.32 -19.30
CA CYS A 167 -3.39 -9.45 -20.58
C CYS A 167 -2.61 -8.60 -21.59
N ALA A 168 -2.34 -9.13 -22.79
CA ALA A 168 -1.47 -8.46 -23.77
C ALA A 168 -1.97 -7.06 -24.14
N GLN A 169 -3.29 -6.90 -24.21
CA GLN A 169 -3.99 -5.68 -24.59
C GLN A 169 -3.98 -4.61 -23.48
N LEU A 170 -3.80 -5.00 -22.21
CA LEU A 170 -3.81 -4.07 -21.09
C LEU A 170 -2.38 -3.66 -20.71
N PRO A 171 -2.16 -2.38 -20.37
CA PRO A 171 -0.88 -1.95 -19.83
C PRO A 171 -0.63 -2.64 -18.48
N THR A 172 0.64 -2.67 -18.06
CA THR A 172 0.97 -2.96 -16.65
C THR A 172 0.49 -1.79 -15.79
N GLU A 173 0.31 -1.99 -14.49
CA GLU A 173 -0.10 -0.90 -13.59
C GLU A 173 0.90 0.28 -13.63
N ALA A 174 2.20 -0.01 -13.63
CA ALA A 174 3.23 1.01 -13.80
C ALA A 174 3.17 1.71 -15.18
N GLY A 175 2.87 0.95 -16.24
CA GLY A 175 2.65 1.49 -17.58
C GLY A 175 1.47 2.46 -17.60
N ASN A 176 0.33 2.04 -17.02
CA ASN A 176 -0.87 2.84 -16.93
C ASN A 176 -0.62 4.18 -16.21
N TYR A 177 0.02 4.15 -15.03
CA TYR A 177 0.40 5.38 -14.33
C TYR A 177 1.33 6.27 -15.13
N THR A 178 2.28 5.69 -15.86
CA THR A 178 3.20 6.46 -16.71
C THR A 178 2.44 7.18 -17.81
N ASP A 179 1.49 6.51 -18.46
CA ASP A 179 0.71 7.07 -19.56
C ASP A 179 -0.28 8.13 -19.06
N LEU A 180 -0.93 7.89 -17.93
CA LEU A 180 -1.79 8.85 -17.25
C LEU A 180 -1.01 10.10 -16.83
N ALA A 181 0.19 9.95 -16.27
CA ALA A 181 1.03 11.09 -15.87
C ALA A 181 1.48 11.95 -17.06
N LYS A 182 1.73 11.31 -18.22
CA LYS A 182 2.04 12.02 -19.47
C LYS A 182 0.83 12.78 -20.01
N ARG A 183 -0.34 12.14 -20.00
CA ARG A 183 -1.58 12.72 -20.53
C ARG A 183 -2.15 13.81 -19.62
N TYR A 184 -2.02 13.63 -18.31
CA TYR A 184 -2.57 14.52 -17.29
C TYR A 184 -1.50 14.90 -16.25
N PRO A 185 -0.53 15.79 -16.60
CA PRO A 185 0.58 16.14 -15.71
C PRO A 185 0.13 16.73 -14.36
N PHE A 186 -1.06 17.33 -14.29
CA PHE A 186 -1.60 17.86 -13.04
C PHE A 186 -1.84 16.77 -11.99
N LEU A 187 -2.02 15.49 -12.37
CA LEU A 187 -2.16 14.37 -11.41
C LEU A 187 -0.97 14.27 -10.44
N LEU A 188 0.20 14.77 -10.85
CA LEU A 188 1.43 14.73 -10.06
C LEU A 188 1.49 15.83 -8.98
N SER A 189 0.63 16.85 -9.09
CA SER A 189 0.60 17.94 -8.11
C SER A 189 -0.41 17.64 -7.00
N ARG A 190 0.10 17.60 -5.76
CA ARG A 190 -0.71 17.48 -4.55
C ARG A 190 -1.72 18.61 -4.35
N SER A 191 -1.44 19.80 -4.87
CA SER A 191 -2.36 20.95 -4.75
C SER A 191 -3.48 20.95 -5.79
N THR A 192 -3.60 19.88 -6.58
CA THR A 192 -4.63 19.76 -7.62
C THR A 192 -5.41 18.46 -7.43
N LEU A 193 -5.73 17.73 -8.51
CA LEU A 193 -6.39 16.42 -8.41
C LEU A 193 -5.50 15.38 -7.69
N GLY A 194 -4.18 15.54 -7.69
CA GLY A 194 -3.25 14.69 -6.95
C GLY A 194 -3.38 14.78 -5.42
N GLY A 195 -4.16 15.71 -4.88
CA GLY A 195 -4.55 15.72 -3.46
C GLY A 195 -5.76 14.84 -3.17
N LEU A 196 -6.63 14.63 -4.17
CA LEU A 196 -7.80 13.74 -4.10
C LEU A 196 -7.42 12.29 -4.46
N LEU A 197 -6.37 12.11 -5.26
CA LEU A 197 -5.88 10.81 -5.69
C LEU A 197 -4.57 10.49 -4.97
N ALA A 198 -4.41 9.29 -4.44
CA ALA A 198 -3.09 8.80 -4.02
C ALA A 198 -2.23 8.41 -5.24
N PHE A 199 -2.07 9.35 -6.18
CA PHE A 199 -1.35 9.13 -7.42
C PHE A 199 0.14 8.92 -7.13
N PRO A 200 0.83 7.99 -7.83
CA PRO A 200 2.24 7.73 -7.56
C PRO A 200 3.12 8.98 -7.71
N VAL A 201 4.17 9.02 -6.90
CA VAL A 201 5.23 10.05 -6.98
C VAL A 201 6.51 9.51 -7.60
N LYS A 202 6.73 8.20 -7.55
CA LYS A 202 7.91 7.53 -8.10
C LYS A 202 7.59 6.07 -8.43
N ILE A 203 8.18 5.55 -9.50
CA ILE A 203 8.13 4.12 -9.85
C ILE A 203 9.56 3.61 -10.05
N PHE A 204 9.88 2.48 -9.43
CA PHE A 204 11.14 1.77 -9.61
C PHE A 204 10.92 0.47 -10.38
N ASP A 205 11.89 0.12 -11.22
CA ASP A 205 11.97 -1.20 -11.83
C ASP A 205 12.74 -2.12 -10.88
N VAL A 206 12.12 -3.21 -10.43
CA VAL A 206 12.76 -4.21 -9.57
C VAL A 206 13.14 -5.40 -10.45
N ALA A 207 14.44 -5.64 -10.58
CA ALA A 207 14.98 -6.63 -11.48
C ALA A 207 15.71 -7.75 -10.75
N ALA A 208 15.73 -8.94 -11.36
CA ALA A 208 16.49 -10.08 -10.84
C ALA A 208 17.99 -9.74 -10.80
N ALA A 209 18.71 -10.31 -9.83
CA ALA A 209 20.17 -10.23 -9.82
C ALA A 209 20.74 -10.69 -11.19
N PRO A 210 21.66 -9.93 -11.79
CA PRO A 210 22.23 -10.27 -13.09
C PRO A 210 22.95 -11.61 -12.97
N SER A 211 22.49 -12.60 -13.73
CA SER A 211 23.11 -13.92 -13.70
C SER A 211 23.70 -14.36 -15.03
N THR A 212 23.35 -13.69 -16.13
CA THR A 212 23.87 -13.91 -17.51
C THR A 212 23.67 -12.69 -18.42
N GLY A 213 24.04 -11.48 -17.98
CA GLY A 213 24.14 -10.30 -18.86
C GLY A 213 22.85 -9.53 -19.16
N SER A 214 21.67 -10.03 -18.79
CA SER A 214 20.43 -9.23 -18.80
C SER A 214 19.65 -9.41 -17.50
N SER A 215 19.47 -8.29 -16.77
CA SER A 215 18.65 -8.23 -15.56
C SER A 215 17.20 -7.94 -15.95
N ARG A 216 16.39 -9.00 -16.05
CA ARG A 216 14.97 -8.92 -16.37
C ARG A 216 14.24 -8.19 -15.24
N VAL A 217 13.45 -7.17 -15.58
CA VAL A 217 12.53 -6.51 -14.64
C VAL A 217 11.39 -7.48 -14.31
N LEU A 218 11.23 -7.79 -13.03
CA LEU A 218 10.23 -8.73 -12.54
C LEU A 218 9.04 -7.99 -11.94
N PHE A 219 9.32 -6.91 -11.21
CA PHE A 219 8.31 -6.13 -10.49
C PHE A 219 8.51 -4.64 -10.70
N ASN A 220 7.46 -3.88 -10.39
CA ASN A 220 7.55 -2.44 -10.19
C ASN A 220 7.22 -2.11 -8.74
N LEU A 221 8.08 -1.30 -8.10
CA LEU A 221 7.81 -0.74 -6.79
C LEU A 221 7.28 0.67 -6.97
N ILE A 222 6.03 0.88 -6.60
CA ILE A 222 5.29 2.12 -6.81
C ILE A 222 5.22 2.86 -5.48
N ALA A 223 5.82 4.03 -5.41
CA ALA A 223 5.74 4.90 -4.24
C ALA A 223 4.62 5.92 -4.44
N MET A 224 3.70 5.99 -3.48
CA MET A 224 2.53 6.89 -3.51
C MET A 224 2.29 7.54 -2.13
N PRO A 225 1.62 8.70 -2.07
CA PRO A 225 1.12 9.28 -0.84
C PRO A 225 0.33 8.28 0.01
N VAL A 226 0.48 8.34 1.33
CA VAL A 226 -0.45 7.66 2.23
C VAL A 226 -1.75 8.46 2.27
N ALA A 227 -2.86 7.81 1.96
CA ALA A 227 -4.19 8.39 2.11
C ALA A 227 -4.50 8.66 3.58
N ARG A 228 -5.07 9.82 3.88
CA ARG A 228 -5.40 10.22 5.25
C ARG A 228 -6.76 9.66 5.67
N GLY A 229 -6.92 9.41 6.96
CA GLY A 229 -8.18 8.98 7.54
C GLY A 229 -8.37 7.47 7.52
N VAL A 230 -9.64 7.05 7.46
CA VAL A 230 -10.09 5.66 7.63
C VAL A 230 -10.77 5.19 6.34
N ARG A 231 -10.71 3.89 6.02
CA ARG A 231 -11.40 3.37 4.84
C ARG A 231 -12.90 3.59 4.96
N LEU A 232 -13.55 3.99 3.86
CA LEU A 232 -14.99 4.20 3.83
C LEU A 232 -15.74 2.92 4.23
N ALA A 233 -15.26 1.75 3.81
CA ALA A 233 -15.83 0.46 4.22
C ALA A 233 -15.91 0.29 5.75
N GLU A 234 -14.85 0.68 6.47
CA GLU A 234 -14.79 0.58 7.93
C GLU A 234 -15.72 1.59 8.60
N ILE A 235 -15.75 2.82 8.07
CA ILE A 235 -16.65 3.86 8.56
C ILE A 235 -18.11 3.45 8.40
N LEU A 236 -18.49 2.98 7.20
CA LEU A 236 -19.85 2.51 6.92
C LEU A 236 -20.21 1.33 7.83
N GLY A 237 -19.32 0.36 7.98
CA GLY A 237 -19.54 -0.78 8.88
C GLY A 237 -19.80 -0.35 10.33
N ARG A 238 -18.95 0.53 10.86
CA ARG A 238 -19.08 1.08 12.23
C ARG A 238 -20.38 1.86 12.40
N LYS A 239 -20.69 2.79 11.48
CA LYS A 239 -21.85 3.68 11.57
C LYS A 239 -23.16 2.94 11.38
N VAL A 240 -23.23 1.98 10.46
CA VAL A 240 -24.42 1.12 10.29
C VAL A 240 -24.68 0.33 11.56
N HIS A 241 -23.65 -0.26 12.17
CA HIS A 241 -23.79 -0.98 13.44
C HIS A 241 -24.27 -0.07 14.57
N ALA A 242 -23.74 1.15 14.65
CA ALA A 242 -24.13 2.16 15.63
C ALA A 242 -25.45 2.89 15.29
N ARG A 243 -26.08 2.60 14.15
CA ARG A 243 -27.27 3.30 13.60
C ARG A 243 -27.06 4.81 13.45
N GLU A 244 -25.85 5.21 13.10
CA GLU A 244 -25.50 6.60 12.82
C GLU A 244 -25.75 6.96 11.35
N ASP A 245 -26.07 8.23 11.10
CA ASP A 245 -26.20 8.76 9.75
C ASP A 245 -24.85 8.78 9.01
N ASN A 246 -24.90 8.38 7.74
CA ASN A 246 -23.78 8.37 6.80
C ASN A 246 -23.94 9.40 5.67
N SER A 247 -25.08 10.08 5.60
CA SER A 247 -25.47 10.91 4.45
C SER A 247 -24.42 11.97 4.12
N ARG A 248 -23.90 12.67 5.13
CA ARG A 248 -22.85 13.69 4.94
C ARG A 248 -21.56 13.13 4.34
N ILE A 249 -21.15 11.92 4.71
CA ILE A 249 -19.93 11.28 4.20
C ILE A 249 -20.16 10.85 2.75
N LEU A 250 -21.30 10.21 2.46
CA LEU A 250 -21.64 9.76 1.12
C LEU A 250 -21.82 10.93 0.15
N GLU A 251 -22.42 12.03 0.61
CA GLU A 251 -22.56 13.25 -0.18
C GLU A 251 -21.19 13.86 -0.53
N GLU A 252 -20.27 13.93 0.43
CA GLU A 252 -18.91 14.43 0.18
C GLU A 252 -18.14 13.51 -0.78
N VAL A 253 -18.22 12.19 -0.60
CA VAL A 253 -17.61 11.22 -1.51
C VAL A 253 -18.16 11.39 -2.94
N GLY A 254 -19.48 11.53 -3.10
CA GLY A 254 -20.12 11.78 -4.39
C GLY A 254 -19.69 13.11 -5.01
N ARG A 255 -19.60 14.18 -4.20
CA ARG A 255 -19.10 15.50 -4.62
C ARG A 255 -17.66 15.42 -5.12
N GLN A 256 -16.79 14.71 -4.43
CA GLN A 256 -15.39 14.55 -4.84
C GLN A 256 -15.24 13.63 -6.06
N LEU A 257 -16.07 12.60 -6.21
CA LEU A 257 -16.11 11.79 -7.42
C LEU A 257 -16.53 12.62 -8.64
N ARG A 258 -17.55 13.46 -8.49
CA ARG A 258 -17.96 14.41 -9.53
C ARG A 258 -16.81 15.35 -9.90
N ARG A 259 -16.15 15.96 -8.92
CA ARG A 259 -14.98 16.83 -9.13
C ARG A 259 -13.84 16.11 -9.86
N PHE A 260 -13.59 14.85 -9.53
CA PHE A 260 -12.61 14.02 -10.24
C PHE A 260 -12.98 13.91 -11.72
N HIS A 261 -14.21 13.50 -12.04
CA HIS A 261 -14.66 13.38 -13.42
C HIS A 261 -14.63 14.71 -14.18
N GLU A 262 -15.10 15.80 -13.59
CA GLU A 262 -15.10 17.13 -14.21
C GLU A 262 -13.67 17.63 -14.51
N ARG A 263 -12.71 17.37 -13.61
CA ARG A 263 -11.32 17.81 -13.81
C ARG A 263 -10.57 16.98 -14.84
N ILE A 264 -10.80 15.68 -14.90
CA ILE A 264 -10.04 14.80 -15.79
C ILE A 264 -10.65 14.68 -17.19
N ASN A 265 -11.98 14.71 -17.28
CA ASN A 265 -12.72 14.56 -18.54
C ASN A 265 -13.31 15.87 -19.07
N GLY A 266 -13.26 16.95 -18.29
CA GLY A 266 -14.00 18.16 -18.58
C GLY A 266 -15.49 18.05 -18.26
N THR A 267 -16.25 19.10 -18.57
CA THR A 267 -17.69 19.20 -18.25
C THR A 267 -18.61 18.65 -19.35
N SER A 268 -18.04 18.10 -20.43
CA SER A 268 -18.78 17.69 -21.64
C SER A 268 -19.56 16.37 -21.49
N GLY A 269 -19.50 15.72 -20.33
CA GLY A 269 -20.28 14.52 -20.01
C GLY A 269 -19.74 13.20 -20.57
N ARG A 270 -18.70 13.22 -21.43
CA ARG A 270 -18.00 11.99 -21.85
C ARG A 270 -17.01 11.56 -20.78
N LEU A 271 -17.22 10.40 -20.17
CA LEU A 271 -16.33 9.83 -19.16
C LEU A 271 -15.27 8.95 -19.81
N GLU A 272 -14.23 9.59 -20.36
CA GLU A 272 -13.09 8.88 -20.98
C GLU A 272 -12.19 8.24 -19.93
N VAL A 273 -11.98 8.89 -18.79
CA VAL A 273 -11.17 8.37 -17.68
C VAL A 273 -12.03 8.19 -16.45
N GLN A 274 -12.01 6.99 -15.90
CA GLN A 274 -12.72 6.62 -14.68
C GLN A 274 -11.77 5.96 -13.69
N HIS A 275 -12.17 5.89 -12.42
CA HIS A 275 -11.41 5.13 -11.42
C HIS A 275 -11.41 3.62 -11.73
N THR A 276 -12.45 3.10 -12.40
CA THR A 276 -12.72 1.68 -12.78
C THR A 276 -12.94 0.69 -11.63
N ASP A 277 -12.37 0.95 -10.45
CA ASP A 277 -12.58 0.15 -9.22
C ASP A 277 -13.07 1.02 -8.04
N PHE A 278 -14.14 1.78 -8.28
CA PHE A 278 -14.69 2.70 -7.28
C PHE A 278 -15.54 1.94 -6.26
N GLN A 279 -14.92 1.53 -5.16
CA GLN A 279 -15.56 0.80 -4.07
C GLN A 279 -15.13 1.33 -2.69
N PRO A 280 -15.91 1.10 -1.62
CA PRO A 280 -15.62 1.64 -0.28
C PRO A 280 -14.25 1.26 0.30
N CYS A 281 -13.64 0.16 -0.15
CA CYS A 281 -12.30 -0.26 0.26
C CYS A 281 -11.17 0.62 -0.33
N ASN A 282 -11.45 1.29 -1.45
CA ASN A 282 -10.51 2.12 -2.21
C ASN A 282 -10.72 3.62 -1.96
N ILE A 283 -11.47 3.96 -0.90
CA ILE A 283 -11.78 5.33 -0.52
C ILE A 283 -11.38 5.51 0.94
N PHE A 284 -10.59 6.53 1.22
CA PHE A 284 -10.24 6.96 2.55
C PHE A 284 -10.91 8.29 2.88
N VAL A 285 -11.38 8.42 4.12
CA VAL A 285 -12.08 9.60 4.62
C VAL A 285 -11.44 10.07 5.93
N ASP A 286 -10.95 11.29 5.93
CA ASP A 286 -10.47 12.03 7.09
C ASP A 286 -11.66 12.81 7.68
N GLU A 287 -12.48 12.13 8.49
CA GLU A 287 -13.71 12.69 9.10
C GLU A 287 -13.50 14.08 9.75
N PRO A 288 -12.41 14.34 10.52
CA PRO A 288 -12.12 15.69 11.06
C PRO A 288 -11.98 16.80 10.01
N ASN A 289 -11.61 16.45 8.78
CA ASN A 289 -11.38 17.38 7.68
C ASN A 289 -12.47 17.28 6.59
N LEU A 290 -13.58 16.58 6.86
CA LEU A 290 -14.64 16.36 5.88
C LEU A 290 -15.26 17.68 5.39
N GLY A 291 -15.25 17.87 4.06
CA GLY A 291 -15.71 19.08 3.39
C GLY A 291 -14.73 20.27 3.46
N ARG A 292 -13.51 20.07 3.99
CA ARG A 292 -12.46 21.11 4.06
C ARG A 292 -11.36 20.83 3.05
N GLY A 293 -10.79 21.92 2.51
CA GLY A 293 -9.70 21.85 1.52
C GLY A 293 -10.14 21.33 0.15
N ASP A 294 -9.17 21.17 -0.75
CA ASP A 294 -9.45 20.88 -2.16
C ASP A 294 -10.07 19.49 -2.38
N ASN A 295 -9.67 18.50 -1.57
CA ASN A 295 -10.15 17.13 -1.63
C ASN A 295 -11.29 16.81 -0.66
N GLY A 296 -11.75 17.80 0.13
CA GLY A 296 -12.86 17.62 1.07
C GLY A 296 -12.62 16.56 2.15
N GLY A 297 -11.36 16.22 2.45
CA GLY A 297 -11.04 15.12 3.36
C GLY A 297 -11.23 13.72 2.77
N VAL A 298 -11.42 13.60 1.46
CA VAL A 298 -11.56 12.30 0.75
C VAL A 298 -10.29 12.01 -0.05
N THR A 299 -9.90 10.74 -0.12
CA THR A 299 -8.80 10.29 -1.00
C THR A 299 -9.14 8.97 -1.65
N PHE A 300 -8.99 8.89 -2.97
CA PHE A 300 -9.14 7.66 -3.75
C PHE A 300 -7.79 6.97 -3.94
N VAL A 301 -7.78 5.65 -3.78
CA VAL A 301 -6.59 4.80 -3.85
C VAL A 301 -6.82 3.63 -4.79
N ASP A 302 -5.76 2.88 -5.09
CA ASP A 302 -5.80 1.74 -6.01
C ASP A 302 -6.27 2.12 -7.43
N LEU A 303 -5.52 3.06 -8.01
CA LEU A 303 -5.79 3.68 -9.30
C LEU A 303 -5.22 2.86 -10.47
N GLY A 304 -4.87 1.60 -10.26
CA GLY A 304 -4.08 0.81 -11.21
C GLY A 304 -4.83 0.50 -12.51
N GLY A 305 -6.16 0.41 -12.44
CA GLY A 305 -7.05 0.25 -13.59
C GLY A 305 -7.59 1.55 -14.16
N MET A 306 -7.26 2.71 -13.56
CA MET A 306 -7.82 4.00 -13.95
C MET A 306 -7.56 4.28 -15.44
N GLY A 307 -8.59 4.68 -16.17
CA GLY A 307 -8.50 4.86 -17.61
C GLY A 307 -9.86 4.90 -18.29
#